data_AF-A0A444K6H8-F1
#
_entry.id   AF-A0A444K6H8-F1
#
_cell.length_a   1.000
_cell.length_b   1.000
_cell.length_c   1.000
_cell.angle_alpha   90.00
_cell.angle_beta   90.00
_cell.angle_gamma   90.00
#
_symmetry.space_group_name_H-M   'P 1'
#
loop_
_entity.id
_entity.type
_entity.pdbx_description
1 polymer ?
#
loop_
_entity_poly.entity_id
_entity_poly.type
_entity_poly.pdbx_seq_one_letter_code
_entity_poly.pdbx_strand_id
1 'polypeptide(L)'
;LDLWAAAQVGVLMVTHGIEEALVLATRIVVLAPGPGHVVRTFETNFGRRYAAGEPIRAIKADPGFAAARADLTDSIFEGEAA
;
A
#
# COMPACT_ATOMS: atom_id res chain seq x y z
N LEU A 1 4.30 -13.72 -3.85
CA LEU A 1 4.84 -12.57 -4.61
C LEU A 1 5.77 -13.03 -5.72
N ASP A 2 6.53 -14.09 -5.49
CA ASP A 2 7.59 -14.61 -6.38
C ASP A 2 7.15 -14.87 -7.84
N LEU A 3 5.95 -15.42 -8.04
CA LEU A 3 5.41 -15.72 -9.38
C LEU A 3 5.21 -14.45 -10.23
N TRP A 4 4.73 -13.37 -9.61
CA TRP A 4 4.51 -12.08 -10.29
C TRP A 4 5.82 -11.33 -10.52
N ALA A 5 6.73 -11.39 -9.54
CA ALA A 5 8.04 -10.76 -9.62
C ALA A 5 8.88 -11.34 -10.78
N ALA A 6 8.83 -12.65 -10.98
CA ALA A 6 9.54 -13.32 -12.08
C ALA A 6 8.91 -13.04 -13.46
N ALA A 7 7.59 -12.84 -13.53
CA ALA A 7 6.86 -12.69 -14.78
C ALA A 7 6.83 -11.25 -15.34
N GLN A 8 7.33 -10.25 -14.61
CA GLN A 8 7.24 -8.81 -14.97
C GLN A 8 5.81 -8.34 -15.25
N VAL A 9 4.81 -8.98 -14.63
CA VAL A 9 3.40 -8.66 -14.85
C VAL A 9 2.99 -7.52 -13.93
N GLY A 10 2.39 -6.48 -14.51
CA GLY A 10 1.72 -5.42 -13.75
C GLY A 10 0.39 -5.92 -13.20
N VAL A 11 0.14 -5.70 -11.90
CA VAL A 11 -1.11 -6.05 -11.23
C VAL A 11 -1.77 -4.79 -10.70
N LEU A 12 -3.05 -4.60 -11.01
CA LEU A 12 -3.91 -3.62 -10.37
C LEU A 12 -4.84 -4.35 -9.39
N MET A 13 -4.83 -3.92 -8.13
CA MET A 13 -5.68 -4.47 -7.07
C MET A 13 -6.43 -3.33 -6.38
N VAL A 14 -7.69 -3.58 -6.06
CA VAL A 14 -8.51 -2.71 -5.22
C VAL A 14 -8.78 -3.48 -3.93
N THR A 15 -8.44 -2.89 -2.78
CA THR A 15 -8.67 -3.48 -1.46
C THR A 15 -9.16 -2.41 -0.48
N HIS A 16 -9.87 -2.86 0.54
CA HIS A 16 -10.23 -2.06 1.72
C HIS A 16 -9.18 -2.20 2.85
N GLY A 17 -8.20 -3.11 2.69
CA GLY A 17 -7.16 -3.38 3.68
C GLY A 17 -5.96 -2.46 3.51
N ILE A 18 -5.75 -1.54 4.46
CA ILE A 18 -4.57 -0.65 4.50
C ILE A 18 -3.27 -1.46 4.57
N GLU A 19 -3.21 -2.47 5.45
CA GLU A 19 -2.01 -3.30 5.57
C GLU A 19 -1.77 -4.17 4.33
N GLU A 20 -2.82 -4.68 3.70
CA GLU A 20 -2.71 -5.42 2.44
C GLU A 20 -2.13 -4.53 1.35
N ALA A 21 -2.61 -3.29 1.22
CA ALA A 21 -2.09 -2.32 0.27
C ALA A 21 -0.60 -2.03 0.52
N LEU A 22 -0.20 -1.79 1.78
CA LEU A 22 1.20 -1.50 2.12
C LEU A 22 2.14 -2.67 1.82
N VAL A 23 1.72 -3.90 2.10
CA VAL A 23 2.55 -5.10 1.93
C VAL A 23 2.59 -5.56 0.47
N LEU A 24 1.51 -5.44 -0.28
CA LEU A 24 1.43 -6.00 -1.64
C LEU A 24 1.79 -5.00 -2.74
N ALA A 25 1.53 -3.72 -2.53
CA ALA A 25 1.74 -2.73 -3.55
C ALA A 25 3.20 -2.30 -3.68
N THR A 26 3.52 -1.75 -4.85
CA THR A 26 4.70 -0.88 -5.05
C THR A 26 4.27 0.58 -5.11
N ARG A 27 3.04 0.82 -5.58
CA ARG A 27 2.37 2.13 -5.59
C ARG A 27 0.93 1.98 -5.09
N ILE A 28 0.51 2.88 -4.22
CA ILE A 28 -0.86 2.96 -3.68
C ILE A 28 -1.48 4.26 -4.15
N VAL A 29 -2.70 4.19 -4.70
CA VAL A 29 -3.48 5.36 -5.11
C VAL A 29 -4.73 5.42 -4.25
N VAL A 30 -4.94 6.54 -3.58
CA VAL A 30 -6.13 6.80 -2.76
C VAL A 30 -7.14 7.58 -3.59
N LEU A 31 -8.35 7.05 -3.68
CA LEU A 31 -9.48 7.66 -4.37
C LEU A 31 -10.50 8.16 -3.35
N ALA A 32 -11.01 9.38 -3.54
CA ALA A 32 -12.13 9.91 -2.78
C ALA A 32 -13.44 9.84 -3.58
N PRO A 33 -14.60 9.75 -2.89
CA PRO A 33 -15.91 9.82 -3.54
C PRO A 33 -16.24 11.22 -4.10
N GLY A 34 -17.17 11.28 -5.05
CA GLY A 34 -17.97 12.47 -5.39
C GLY A 34 -17.28 13.71 -6.00
N PRO A 35 -17.15 13.80 -7.34
CA PRO A 35 -16.85 12.73 -8.30
C PRO A 35 -15.48 12.09 -8.01
N GLY A 36 -15.31 10.82 -8.39
CA GLY A 36 -14.10 10.05 -8.09
C GLY A 36 -12.81 10.73 -8.57
N HIS A 37 -11.92 11.07 -7.63
CA HIS A 37 -10.65 11.71 -7.94
C HIS A 37 -9.52 11.15 -7.07
N VAL A 38 -8.28 11.27 -7.56
CA VAL A 38 -7.09 10.85 -6.81
C VAL A 38 -6.77 11.93 -5.78
N VAL A 39 -6.78 11.54 -4.50
CA VAL A 39 -6.38 12.42 -3.39
C VAL A 39 -4.89 12.31 -3.13
N ARG A 40 -4.35 11.08 -3.22
CA ARG A 40 -2.96 10.83 -2.89
C ARG A 40 -2.38 9.64 -3.63
N THR A 41 -1.07 9.67 -3.83
CA THR A 41 -0.30 8.53 -4.33
C THR A 41 0.89 8.30 -3.40
N PHE A 42 1.12 7.04 -3.04
CA PHE A 42 2.23 6.60 -2.21
C PHE A 42 3.10 5.63 -2.99
N GLU A 43 4.42 5.74 -2.82
CA GLU A 43 5.37 4.71 -3.21
C GLU A 43 5.75 3.92 -1.95
N THR A 44 5.75 2.58 -2.04
CA THR A 44 6.09 1.68 -0.93
C THR A 44 7.03 0.59 -1.42
N ASN A 45 7.89 0.11 -0.52
CA ASN A 45 8.85 -0.95 -0.83
C ASN A 45 8.70 -2.19 0.07
N PHE A 46 7.69 -2.25 0.95
CA PHE A 46 7.53 -3.37 1.89
C PHE A 46 7.31 -4.71 1.18
N GLY A 47 6.56 -4.71 0.07
CA GLY A 47 6.40 -5.94 -0.74
C GLY A 47 7.69 -6.44 -1.37
N ARG A 48 8.60 -5.53 -1.73
CA ARG A 48 9.94 -5.89 -2.22
C ARG A 48 10.80 -6.48 -1.11
N ARG A 49 10.75 -5.90 0.10
CA ARG A 49 11.42 -6.43 1.29
C ARG A 49 10.94 -7.84 1.62
N TYR A 50 9.63 -8.06 1.59
CA TYR A 50 9.05 -9.39 1.81
C TYR A 50 9.48 -10.39 0.73
N ALA A 51 9.45 -10.00 -0.56
CA ALA A 51 9.93 -10.84 -1.65
C ALA A 51 11.44 -11.15 -1.57
N ALA A 52 12.23 -10.26 -0.95
CA ALA A 52 13.65 -10.50 -0.67
C ALA A 52 13.90 -11.43 0.55
N GLY A 53 12.84 -11.95 1.17
CA GLY A 53 12.91 -12.92 2.27
C GLY A 53 12.86 -12.31 3.67
N GLU A 54 12.61 -11.00 3.80
CA GLU A 54 12.44 -10.40 5.12
C GLU A 54 11.14 -10.91 5.79
N PRO A 55 11.19 -11.39 7.05
CA PRO A 55 9.99 -11.88 7.73
C PRO A 55 8.93 -10.79 7.87
N ILE A 56 7.68 -11.12 7.55
CA ILE A 56 6.56 -10.16 7.60
C ILE A 56 6.40 -9.49 8.97
N ARG A 57 6.71 -10.21 10.06
CA ARG A 57 6.67 -9.66 11.42
C ARG A 57 7.69 -8.54 11.63
N ALA A 58 8.86 -8.63 10.99
CA ALA A 58 9.91 -7.62 11.09
C ALA A 58 9.52 -6.37 10.32
N ILE A 59 8.98 -6.57 9.11
CA ILE A 59 8.41 -5.49 8.29
C ILE A 59 7.31 -4.74 9.05
N LYS A 60 6.36 -5.47 9.66
CA LYS A 60 5.26 -4.84 10.44
C LYS A 60 5.72 -4.15 11.72
N ALA A 61 6.85 -4.57 12.28
CA ALA A 61 7.46 -3.94 13.46
C ALA A 61 8.34 -2.73 13.10
N ASP A 62 8.61 -2.50 11.82
CA ASP A 62 9.37 -1.35 11.33
C ASP A 62 8.61 -0.05 11.61
N PRO A 63 9.23 0.96 12.26
CA PRO A 63 8.61 2.27 12.46
C PRO A 63 8.13 2.94 11.17
N GLY A 64 8.82 2.71 10.05
CA GLY A 64 8.40 3.18 8.74
C GLY A 64 7.11 2.54 8.24
N PHE A 65 6.86 1.27 8.59
CA PHE A 65 5.58 0.62 8.29
C PHE A 65 4.44 1.24 9.11
N ALA A 66 4.67 1.50 10.40
CA ALA A 66 3.69 2.15 11.27
C ALA A 66 3.37 3.57 10.79
N ALA A 67 4.39 4.35 10.38
CA ALA A 67 4.21 5.68 9.82
C ALA A 67 3.41 5.66 8.51
N ALA A 68 3.80 4.81 7.56
CA ALA A 68 3.09 4.68 6.28
C ALA A 68 1.62 4.24 6.48
N ARG A 69 1.35 3.41 7.49
CA ARG A 69 -0.01 3.02 7.86
C ARG A 69 -0.82 4.20 8.40
N ALA A 70 -0.25 5.00 9.29
CA ALA A 70 -0.90 6.21 9.79
C ALA A 70 -1.21 7.17 8.62
N ASP A 71 -0.21 7.50 7.82
CA ASP A 71 -0.35 8.44 6.69
C ASP A 71 -1.41 8.00 5.67
N LEU A 72 -1.45 6.69 5.35
CA LEU A 72 -2.43 6.13 4.43
C LEU A 72 -3.83 6.13 5.03
N THR A 73 -3.95 5.87 6.34
CA THR A 73 -5.23 5.94 7.06
C THR A 73 -5.78 7.37 7.03
N ASP A 74 -4.95 8.35 7.37
CA ASP A 74 -5.36 9.76 7.39
C ASP A 74 -5.81 10.22 6.00
N SER A 75 -5.10 9.80 4.94
CA SER A 75 -5.44 10.18 3.56
C SER A 75 -6.77 9.59 3.08
N ILE A 76 -7.22 8.46 3.62
CA ILE A 76 -8.53 7.88 3.31
C ILE A 76 -9.63 8.72 3.97
N PHE A 77 -9.45 9.08 5.24
CA PHE A 77 -10.44 9.86 6.00
C PHE A 77 -10.51 11.33 5.59
N GLU A 78 -9.41 11.93 5.11
CA GLU A 78 -9.43 13.24 4.46
C GLU A 78 -10.36 13.26 3.24
N GLY A 79 -10.43 12.16 2.49
CA GLY A 79 -11.28 12.02 1.31
C GLY A 79 -12.77 11.76 1.59
N GLU A 80 -13.11 11.23 2.78
CA GLU A 80 -14.51 10.95 3.16
C GLU A 80 -15.27 12.19 3.67
N ALA A 81 -14.57 13.25 4.06
CA ALA A 81 -15.16 14.45 4.65
C ALA A 81 -15.74 15.45 3.62
N ALA A 82 -15.77 15.10 2.32
CA ALA A 82 -16.17 15.98 1.21
C ALA A 82 -17.57 15.67 0.65
#